data_AF-A0A419TBZ5-F1
#
_entry.id   AF-A0A419TBZ5-F1
#
_cell.length_a   1.000
_cell.length_b   1.000
_cell.length_c   1.000
_cell.angle_alpha   90.00
_cell.angle_beta   90.00
_cell.angle_gamma   90.00
#
_symmetry.space_group_name_H-M   'P 1'
#
loop_
_entity.id
_entity.type
_entity.pdbx_description
1 polymer ?
#
loop_
_entity_poly.entity_id
_entity_poly.type
_entity_poly.pdbx_seq_one_letter_code
_entity_poly.pdbx_strand_id
1 'polypeptide(L)' 'MKNIQQFLKLVNETGNAFFTQTVYKGTPGIWAAISNWRGKKEDMEVGWEILKQAYDSYVKLFMRND' A
#
# COMPACT_ATOMS: atom_id res chain seq x y z
N MET A 1 -3.20 5.35 -14.65
CA MET A 1 -4.44 5.10 -13.85
C MET A 1 -4.64 3.62 -13.52
N LYS A 2 -4.32 2.68 -14.43
CA LYS A 2 -4.03 1.27 -14.08
C LYS A 2 -2.67 1.28 -13.34
N ASN A 3 -2.56 1.29 -12.01
CA ASN A 3 -2.52 0.06 -11.21
C ASN A 3 -2.45 0.30 -9.69
N ILE A 4 -2.73 1.52 -9.20
CA ILE A 4 -2.69 1.76 -7.75
C ILE A 4 -3.71 0.90 -6.99
N GLN A 5 -4.86 0.60 -7.60
CA GLN A 5 -5.86 -0.30 -7.04
C GLN A 5 -5.35 -1.74 -6.95
N GLN A 6 -4.58 -2.21 -7.93
CA GLN A 6 -3.97 -3.55 -7.90
C GLN A 6 -2.90 -3.64 -6.82
N PHE A 7 -2.07 -2.60 -6.70
CA PHE A 7 -1.10 -2.49 -5.60
C PHE A 7 -1.79 -2.48 -4.24
N LEU A 8 -2.81 -1.63 -4.05
CA LEU A 8 -3.55 -1.56 -2.79
C LEU A 8 -4.32 -2.85 -2.47
N LYS A 9 -4.75 -3.60 -3.48
CA LYS A 9 -5.31 -4.94 -3.30
C LYS A 9 -4.27 -5.87 -2.66
N LEU A 10 -3.05 -5.92 -3.19
CA LEU A 10 -1.96 -6.74 -2.63
C LEU A 10 -1.61 -6.34 -1.18
N VAL A 11 -1.61 -5.05 -0.88
CA VAL A 11 -1.38 -4.54 0.48
C VAL A 11 -2.47 -5.02 1.43
N ASN A 12 -3.73 -4.80 1.05
CA ASN A 12 -4.89 -5.03 1.92
C ASN A 12 -5.25 -6.52 2.07
N GLU A 13 -4.90 -7.39 1.11
CA GLU A 13 -5.14 -8.85 1.16
C GLU A 13 -4.44 -9.53 2.34
N THR A 14 -3.36 -8.95 2.86
CA THR A 14 -2.62 -9.50 4.00
C THR A 14 -3.35 -9.33 5.34
N GLY A 15 -4.31 -8.39 5.44
CA GLY A 15 -5.01 -8.04 6.67
C GLY A 15 -4.16 -7.32 7.73
N ASN A 16 -2.84 -7.22 7.55
CA ASN A 16 -1.91 -6.63 8.51
C ASN A 16 -1.87 -5.10 8.44
N ALA A 17 -2.23 -4.51 7.30
CA ALA A 17 -2.35 -3.07 7.11
C ALA A 17 -3.44 -2.78 6.09
N PHE A 18 -4.06 -1.59 6.20
CA PHE A 18 -5.09 -1.15 5.28
C PHE A 18 -4.82 0.27 4.79
N PHE A 19 -4.73 0.42 3.46
CA PHE A 19 -4.49 1.70 2.81
C PHE A 19 -5.55 1.97 1.74
N THR A 20 -5.82 3.25 1.50
CA THR A 20 -6.78 3.71 0.51
C THR A 20 -6.12 4.60 -0.53
N GLN A 21 -6.68 4.59 -1.75
CA GLN A 21 -6.29 5.51 -2.80
C GLN A 21 -6.75 6.93 -2.46
N THR A 22 -5.97 7.93 -2.88
CA THR A 22 -6.37 9.34 -2.93
C THR A 22 -5.95 9.96 -4.26
N VAL A 23 -6.40 11.19 -4.51
CA VAL A 23 -5.94 12.02 -5.63
C VAL A 23 -5.47 13.36 -5.06
N TYR A 24 -4.17 13.62 -5.17
CA TYR A 24 -3.58 14.88 -4.74
C TYR A 24 -3.15 15.69 -5.97
N LYS A 25 -3.75 16.87 -6.15
CA LYS A 25 -3.49 17.77 -7.31
C LYS A 25 -3.55 17.06 -8.67
N GLY A 26 -4.53 16.16 -8.84
CA GLY A 26 -4.71 15.38 -10.07
C GLY A 26 -3.82 14.13 -10.18
N THR A 27 -2.93 13.88 -9.22
CA THR A 27 -2.08 12.70 -9.19
C THR A 27 -2.65 11.64 -8.24
N PRO A 28 -2.96 10.42 -8.72
CA PRO A 28 -3.32 9.29 -7.86
C PRO A 28 -2.17 8.95 -6.90
N GLY A 29 -2.50 8.75 -5.62
CA GLY A 29 -1.53 8.41 -4.58
C GLY A 29 -2.15 7.52 -3.51
N ILE A 30 -1.33 7.12 -2.55
CA ILE A 30 -1.74 6.35 -1.38
C ILE A 30 -1.97 7.32 -0.24
N TRP A 31 -3.10 7.19 0.45
CA TRP A 31 -3.32 7.89 1.71
C TRP A 31 -2.98 6.96 2.88
N ALA A 32 -2.00 7.36 3.68
CA ALA A 32 -1.71 6.77 4.98
C ALA A 32 -2.32 7.63 6.09
N ALA A 33 -3.38 7.13 6.75
CA ALA A 33 -4.02 7.82 7.86
C ALA A 33 -3.55 7.23 9.20
N ILE A 34 -2.65 7.94 9.88
CA ILE A 34 -2.16 7.56 11.21
C ILE A 34 -3.00 8.28 12.25
N SER A 35 -4.03 7.60 12.77
CA SER A 35 -5.01 8.20 13.69
C SER A 35 -5.41 7.30 14.86
N ASN A 36 -5.04 6.02 14.83
CA ASN A 36 -5.34 5.10 15.92
C ASN A 36 -4.47 5.43 17.14
N TRP A 37 -5.10 5.85 18.24
CA TRP A 37 -4.42 6.20 19.49
C TRP A 37 -3.68 5.02 20.15
N ARG A 38 -4.02 3.78 19.77
CA ARG A 38 -3.29 2.57 20.20
C ARG A 38 -2.07 2.27 19.34
N GLY A 39 -1.93 2.94 18.19
CA GLY A 39 -0.86 2.71 17.24
C GLY A 39 0.50 3.11 17.82
N LYS A 40 1.48 2.23 17.62
CA LYS A 40 2.85 2.41 18.08
C LYS A 40 3.80 2.46 16.89
N LYS A 41 5.08 2.71 17.18
CA LYS A 41 6.15 2.73 16.18
C LYS A 41 6.26 1.38 15.47
N GLU A 42 6.11 0.28 16.21
CA GLU A 42 6.18 -1.08 15.70
C GLU A 42 5.06 -1.34 14.67
N ASP A 43 3.87 -0.78 14.86
CA ASP A 43 2.77 -0.89 13.88
C ASP A 43 3.10 -0.16 12.57
N MET A 44 3.82 0.96 12.64
CA MET A 44 4.29 1.69 11.46
C MET A 44 5.34 0.90 10.68
N GLU A 45 6.24 0.22 11.40
CA GLU A 45 7.24 -0.65 10.82
C GLU A 45 6.59 -1.83 10.10
N VAL A 46 5.58 -2.48 10.71
CA VAL A 46 4.78 -3.51 10.06
C VAL A 46 4.10 -2.96 8.79
N GLY A 47 3.44 -1.81 8.87
CA GLY A 47 2.82 -1.18 7.70
C GLY A 47 3.80 -0.92 6.56
N TRP A 48 5.03 -0.50 6.89
CA TRP A 48 6.10 -0.30 5.90
C TRP A 48 6.59 -1.59 5.27
N GLU A 49 6.78 -2.65 6.05
CA GLU A 49 7.18 -3.97 5.53
C GLU A 49 6.14 -4.53 4.56
N ILE A 50 4.85 -4.40 4.88
CA ILE A 50 3.76 -4.83 3.99
C ILE A 50 3.79 -4.07 2.66
N LEU A 51 4.04 -2.75 2.68
CA LEU A 51 4.16 -1.96 1.45
C LEU A 51 5.32 -2.45 0.56
N LYS A 52 6.47 -2.79 1.14
CA LYS A 52 7.61 -3.35 0.40
C LYS A 52 7.29 -4.72 -0.21
N GLN A 53 6.67 -5.61 0.57
CA GLN A 53 6.28 -6.95 0.09
C GLN A 53 5.25 -6.87 -1.05
N ALA A 54 4.28 -5.96 -0.93
CA ALA A 54 3.31 -5.70 -1.99
C ALA A 54 3.99 -5.14 -3.25
N TYR A 55 5.01 -4.29 -3.10
CA TYR A 55 5.77 -3.75 -4.22
C TYR A 55 6.54 -4.85 -4.96
N ASP A 56 7.26 -5.71 -4.24
CA ASP A 56 7.98 -6.83 -4.85
C ASP A 56 7.04 -7.77 -5.61
N SER A 57 5.86 -8.03 -5.05
CA SER A 57 4.82 -8.85 -5.69
C SER A 57 4.25 -8.14 -6.93
N TYR A 58 3.96 -6.85 -6.81
CA TYR A 58 3.43 -6.04 -7.90
C TYR A 58 4.40 -6.00 -9.09
N VAL A 59 5.69 -5.75 -8.85
CA VAL A 59 6.73 -5.74 -9.89
C VAL A 59 6.83 -7.11 -10.58
N LYS A 60 6.83 -8.20 -9.81
CA LYS A 60 6.87 -9.56 -10.36
C LYS A 60 5.67 -9.89 -11.24
N LEU A 61 4.48 -9.48 -10.84
CA LEU A 61 3.23 -9.83 -11.52
C LEU A 61 2.91 -8.94 -12.72
N PHE A 62 3.23 -7.65 -12.62
CA PHE A 62 2.71 -6.63 -13.54
C PHE A 62 3.76 -5.80 -14.27
N MET A 63 5.05 -5.91 -13.90
CA MET A 63 6.12 -5.13 -14.55
C MET A 63 7.23 -6.01 -15.18
N ARG A 64 7.21 -7.32 -14.96
CA ARG A 64 8.19 -8.27 -15.51
C ARG A 64 7.77 -8.95 -16.81
N ASN A 65 6.58 -8.64 -17.34
CA ASN A 65 6.00 -9.25 -18.54
C ASN A 65 6.00 -8.32 -19.77
N ASP A 66 6.76 -7.23 -19.73
CA ASP A 66 6.93 -6.29 -20.85
C ASP A 66 8.35 -6.38 -21.43
#